data_AF-X1EJN9-F1
#
_entry.id   AF-X1EJN9-F1
#
_cell.length_a   1.000
_cell.length_b   1.000
_cell.length_c   1.000
_cell.angle_alpha   90.00
_cell.angle_beta   90.00
_cell.angle_gamma   90.00
#
_symmetry.space_group_name_H-M   'P 1'
#
loop_
_entity.id
_entity.type
_entity.pdbx_description
1 polymer ?
#
loop_
_entity_poly.entity_id
_entity_poly.type
_entity_poly.pdbx_seq_one_letter_code
_entity_poly.pdbx_strand_id
1 'polypeptide(L)'
;MEVRKHVPVADWTMRKLKGIQASPGIAIGPVYLHHPQILRVEQRSVDNSQSEWVRFLEAIDRAKAEIAIIKNRTITEVGAAEAEIFTAHQLFLEDPDLLNQVQKQIKDRHL
;
A
#
# COMPACT_ATOMS: atom_id res chain seq x y z
N MET A 1 10.40 7.46 -50.97
CA MET A 1 10.06 6.36 -50.04
C MET A 1 11.31 6.06 -49.24
N GLU A 2 11.41 6.28 -47.94
CA GLU A 2 10.44 6.71 -46.94
C GLU A 2 11.25 7.45 -45.88
N VAL A 3 10.85 8.68 -45.60
CA VAL A 3 11.53 9.60 -44.69
C VAL A 3 11.56 8.96 -43.30
N ARG A 4 12.76 8.68 -42.78
CA ARG A 4 12.94 8.36 -41.36
C ARG A 4 12.34 9.53 -40.58
N LYS A 5 11.14 9.32 -40.04
CA LYS A 5 10.44 10.33 -39.23
C LYS A 5 11.37 10.69 -38.07
N HIS A 6 11.85 11.93 -38.11
CA HIS A 6 12.64 12.53 -37.05
C HIS A 6 11.78 12.49 -35.79
N VAL A 7 12.04 11.53 -34.91
CA VAL A 7 11.44 11.54 -33.57
C VAL A 7 12.05 12.77 -32.89
N PRO A 8 11.27 13.79 -32.53
CA PRO A 8 11.83 14.95 -31.85
C PRO A 8 12.44 14.46 -30.55
N VAL A 9 13.77 14.57 -30.44
CA VAL A 9 14.48 14.40 -29.17
C VAL A 9 14.02 15.57 -28.33
N ALA A 10 13.04 15.33 -27.45
CA ALA A 10 12.57 16.34 -26.52
C ALA A 10 13.78 16.91 -25.77
N ASP A 11 13.82 18.24 -25.66
CA ASP A 11 14.82 18.98 -24.90
C ASP A 11 14.66 18.62 -23.41
N TRP A 12 15.29 17.51 -23.00
CA TRP A 12 15.29 16.98 -21.64
C TRP A 12 16.16 17.84 -20.72
N THR A 13 16.85 18.83 -21.28
CA THR A 13 17.65 19.80 -20.57
C THR A 13 16.73 20.77 -19.83
N MET A 14 16.66 20.59 -18.51
CA MET A 14 16.43 21.60 -17.47
C MET A 14 15.19 21.47 -16.60
N ARG A 15 14.98 20.29 -16.02
CA ARG A 15 14.44 20.23 -14.65
C ARG A 15 15.39 19.43 -13.75
N LYS A 16 16.43 20.12 -13.23
CA LYS A 16 17.24 19.60 -12.12
C LYS A 16 16.44 19.76 -10.84
N LEU A 17 15.98 18.64 -10.28
CA LEU A 17 15.36 18.60 -8.95
C LEU A 17 16.47 18.44 -7.89
N LYS A 18 16.42 19.24 -6.82
CA LYS A 18 17.28 19.09 -5.64
C LYS A 18 16.46 18.50 -4.50
N GLY A 19 16.99 17.47 -3.84
CA GLY A 19 16.37 16.82 -2.68
C GLY A 19 17.40 16.52 -1.60
N ILE A 20 16.98 15.80 -0.55
CA ILE A 20 17.85 15.29 0.51
C ILE A 20 18.41 13.94 0.06
N GLN A 21 19.72 13.74 0.21
CA GLN A 21 20.36 12.49 -0.16
C GLN A 21 20.01 11.38 0.84
N ALA A 22 19.41 10.29 0.34
CA ALA A 22 19.09 9.10 1.15
C ALA A 22 20.10 7.95 0.95
N SER A 23 20.70 7.84 -0.24
CA SER A 23 21.69 6.81 -0.60
C SER A 23 22.77 7.40 -1.52
N PRO A 24 24.03 6.95 -1.45
CA PRO A 24 25.05 7.27 -2.45
C PRO A 24 24.77 6.57 -3.80
N GLY A 25 25.32 7.11 -4.88
CA GLY A 25 25.33 6.47 -6.21
C GLY A 25 24.70 7.30 -7.35
N ILE A 26 24.76 6.75 -8.57
CA ILE A 26 24.12 7.29 -9.78
C ILE A 26 23.23 6.19 -10.37
N ALA A 27 21.95 6.49 -10.60
CA ALA A 27 21.01 5.57 -11.25
C ALA A 27 20.62 6.11 -12.63
N ILE A 28 20.63 5.25 -13.65
CA ILE A 28 20.21 5.57 -15.02
C ILE A 28 19.26 4.46 -15.47
N GLY A 29 18.01 4.80 -15.75
CA GLY A 29 16.99 3.83 -16.14
C GLY A 29 15.63 4.49 -16.40
N PRO A 30 14.64 3.71 -16.87
CA PRO A 30 13.28 4.20 -17.03
C PRO A 30 12.67 4.60 -15.68
N VAL A 31 11.81 5.61 -15.70
CA VAL A 31 11.09 6.06 -14.51
C VAL A 31 9.82 5.24 -14.35
N TYR A 32 9.60 4.70 -13.15
CA TYR A 32 8.29 4.23 -12.72
C TYR A 32 7.64 5.30 -11.84
N LEU A 33 6.57 5.93 -12.33
CA LEU A 33 5.84 6.93 -11.58
C LEU A 33 4.71 6.26 -10.78
N HIS A 34 4.97 6.03 -9.49
CA HIS A 34 3.97 5.49 -8.58
C HIS A 34 2.89 6.55 -8.31
N HIS A 35 1.67 6.28 -8.77
CA HIS A 35 0.49 7.08 -8.45
C HIS A 35 -0.31 6.37 -7.36
N PRO A 36 -0.22 6.80 -6.10
CA PRO A 36 -1.00 6.18 -5.04
C PRO A 36 -2.48 6.38 -5.33
N GLN A 37 -3.25 5.30 -5.22
CA GLN A 37 -4.70 5.37 -5.30
C GLN A 37 -5.23 6.01 -4.02
N ILE A 38 -5.92 7.14 -4.13
CA ILE A 38 -6.63 7.74 -3.01
C ILE A 38 -7.94 6.99 -2.85
N LEU A 39 -8.06 6.20 -1.77
CA LEU A 39 -9.30 5.52 -1.43
C LEU A 39 -10.37 6.56 -1.08
N ARG A 40 -11.47 6.57 -1.83
CA ARG A 40 -12.67 7.33 -1.49
C ARG A 40 -13.65 6.36 -0.83
N VAL A 41 -13.90 6.54 0.46
CA VAL A 41 -14.84 5.73 1.23
C VAL A 41 -16.10 6.56 1.45
N GLU A 42 -17.21 6.11 0.87
CA GLU A 42 -18.53 6.69 1.12
C GLU A 42 -19.16 6.01 2.35
N GLN A 43 -19.69 6.81 3.26
CA GLN A 43 -20.48 6.28 4.37
C GLN A 43 -21.87 5.92 3.87
N ARG A 44 -22.25 4.67 4.08
CA ARG A 44 -23.58 4.15 3.76
C ARG A 44 -24.12 3.40 4.96
N SER A 45 -25.43 3.47 5.17
CA SER A 45 -26.10 2.61 6.13
C SER A 45 -26.38 1.26 5.49
N VAL A 46 -26.33 0.19 6.28
CA VAL A 46 -26.75 -1.16 5.91
C VAL A 46 -27.88 -1.63 6.83
N ASP A 47 -28.68 -2.56 6.34
CA ASP A 47 -29.72 -3.18 7.16
C ASP A 47 -29.16 -4.25 8.10
N ASN A 48 -27.99 -4.82 7.78
CA ASN A 48 -27.39 -5.93 8.50
C ASN A 48 -25.91 -5.68 8.85
N SER A 49 -25.68 -4.97 9.95
CA SER A 49 -24.33 -4.73 10.50
C SER A 49 -23.55 -6.00 10.85
N GLN A 50 -24.24 -7.12 11.12
CA GLN A 50 -23.56 -8.39 11.39
C GLN A 50 -22.87 -8.92 10.13
N SER A 51 -23.49 -8.76 8.95
CA SER A 51 -22.87 -9.14 7.68
C SER A 51 -21.64 -8.29 7.35
N GLU A 52 -21.67 -7.01 7.71
CA GLU A 52 -20.55 -6.08 7.54
C GLU A 52 -19.40 -6.40 8.50
N TRP A 53 -19.69 -6.81 9.73
CA TRP A 53 -18.68 -7.32 10.65
C TRP A 53 -17.97 -8.57 10.11
N VAL A 54 -18.72 -9.54 9.55
CA VAL A 54 -18.12 -10.73 8.92
C VAL A 54 -17.25 -10.32 7.73
N ARG A 55 -17.73 -9.42 6.86
CA ARG A 55 -16.95 -8.91 5.72
C ARG A 55 -15.66 -8.22 6.16
N PHE A 56 -15.70 -7.48 7.27
CA PHE A 56 -14.52 -6.85 7.85
C PHE A 56 -13.51 -7.89 8.35
N LEU A 57 -13.96 -8.93 9.07
CA LEU A 57 -13.07 -10.00 9.54
C LEU A 57 -12.41 -10.75 8.38
N GLU A 58 -13.15 -11.03 7.31
CA GLU A 58 -12.57 -11.62 6.09
C GLU A 58 -11.49 -10.73 5.46
N ALA A 59 -11.69 -9.40 5.49
CA ALA A 59 -10.69 -8.46 5.00
C ALA A 59 -9.43 -8.43 5.88
N ILE A 60 -9.59 -8.54 7.20
CA ILE A 60 -8.48 -8.67 8.15
C ILE A 60 -7.69 -9.95 7.87
N ASP A 61 -8.36 -11.08 7.67
CA ASP A 61 -7.68 -12.36 7.39
C ASP A 61 -6.91 -12.31 6.07
N ARG A 62 -7.49 -11.71 5.02
CA ARG A 62 -6.78 -11.47 3.75
C ARG A 62 -5.54 -10.59 3.96
N ALA A 63 -5.68 -9.48 4.68
CA ALA A 63 -4.55 -8.58 4.95
C ALA A 63 -3.43 -9.27 5.74
N LYS A 64 -3.77 -10.08 6.75
CA LYS A 64 -2.79 -10.87 7.51
C LYS A 64 -2.02 -11.85 6.61
N ALA A 65 -2.71 -12.53 5.71
CA ALA A 65 -2.09 -13.45 4.76
C ALA A 65 -1.15 -12.71 3.78
N GLU A 66 -1.58 -11.57 3.25
CA GLU A 66 -0.75 -10.74 2.36
C GLU A 66 0.50 -10.23 3.07
N ILE A 67 0.37 -9.74 4.31
CA ILE A 67 1.51 -9.27 5.12
C ILE A 67 2.48 -10.42 5.40
N ALA A 68 1.99 -11.63 5.68
CA ALA A 68 2.85 -12.79 5.88
C ALA A 68 3.66 -13.15 4.62
N ILE A 69 3.04 -13.06 3.44
CA ILE A 69 3.72 -13.26 2.15
C ILE A 69 4.80 -12.20 1.94
N ILE A 70 4.49 -10.93 2.21
CA ILE A 70 5.46 -9.83 2.08
C ILE A 70 6.62 -10.02 3.05
N LYS A 71 6.34 -10.35 4.32
CA LYS A 71 7.36 -10.63 5.34
C LYS A 71 8.33 -11.72 4.84
N ASN A 72 7.79 -12.85 4.36
CA ASN A 72 8.62 -13.96 3.88
C ASN A 72 9.49 -13.57 2.69
N ARG A 73 8.96 -12.78 1.74
CA ARG A 73 9.74 -12.25 0.61
C ARG A 73 10.85 -11.30 1.10
N THR A 74 10.55 -10.41 2.03
CA THR A 74 11.54 -9.48 2.58
C THR A 74 12.67 -10.21 3.32
N ILE A 75 12.36 -11.29 4.05
CA ILE A 75 13.40 -12.15 4.67
C ILE A 75 14.37 -12.67 3.60
N THR A 76 13.85 -13.13 2.46
CA THR A 76 14.67 -13.71 1.39
C THR A 76 15.41 -12.68 0.55
N GLU A 77 14.83 -11.49 0.31
CA GLU A 77 15.35 -10.49 -0.63
C GLU A 77 16.20 -9.41 0.05
N VAL A 78 15.92 -9.09 1.31
CA VAL A 78 16.54 -7.97 2.03
C VAL A 78 17.24 -8.44 3.29
N GLY A 79 16.51 -9.13 4.17
CA GLY A 79 17.05 -9.58 5.45
C GLY A 79 15.98 -9.79 6.50
N ALA A 80 16.32 -10.59 7.52
CA ALA A 80 15.42 -10.90 8.61
C ALA A 80 15.13 -9.67 9.50
N ALA A 81 16.12 -8.80 9.71
CA ALA A 81 15.96 -7.60 10.53
C ALA A 81 14.97 -6.61 9.90
N GLU A 82 15.06 -6.39 8.59
CA GLU A 82 14.17 -5.51 7.84
C GLU A 82 12.75 -6.09 7.77
N ALA A 83 12.62 -7.42 7.74
CA ALA A 83 11.31 -8.08 7.72
C ALA A 83 10.55 -8.00 9.04
N GLU A 84 11.20 -7.74 10.17
CA GLU A 84 10.54 -7.66 11.48
C GLU A 84 9.53 -6.51 11.60
N ILE A 85 9.64 -5.48 10.75
CA ILE A 85 8.62 -4.44 10.69
C ILE A 85 7.22 -5.01 10.41
N PHE A 86 7.12 -6.10 9.64
CA PHE A 86 5.84 -6.73 9.32
C PHE A 86 5.24 -7.51 10.50
N THR A 87 6.05 -7.92 11.48
CA THR A 87 5.53 -8.49 12.74
C THR A 87 4.67 -7.47 13.46
N ALA A 88 5.14 -6.22 13.57
CA ALA A 88 4.37 -5.14 14.18
C ALA A 88 3.07 -4.86 13.41
N HIS A 89 3.10 -4.92 12.08
CA HIS A 89 1.90 -4.77 11.25
C HIS A 89 0.86 -5.86 11.52
N GLN A 90 1.29 -7.12 11.70
CA GLN A 90 0.39 -8.22 12.06
C GLN A 90 -0.22 -8.01 13.45
N LEU A 91 0.59 -7.58 14.42
CA LEU A 91 0.12 -7.30 15.79
C LEU A 91 -0.97 -6.22 15.82
N PHE A 92 -0.87 -5.18 15.00
CA PHE A 92 -1.94 -4.17 14.90
C PHE A 92 -3.28 -4.76 14.42
N LEU A 93 -3.26 -5.77 13.54
CA LEU A 93 -4.47 -6.43 13.05
C LEU A 93 -5.06 -7.44 14.05
N GLU A 94 -4.35 -7.71 15.15
CA GLU A 94 -4.74 -8.63 16.22
C GLU A 94 -5.13 -7.89 17.50
N ASP A 95 -4.95 -6.57 17.54
CA ASP A 95 -5.27 -5.74 18.70
C ASP A 95 -6.77 -5.82 19.03
N PRO A 96 -7.15 -6.43 20.16
CA PRO A 96 -8.55 -6.57 20.53
C PRO A 96 -9.24 -5.22 20.76
N ASP A 97 -8.52 -4.20 21.23
CA ASP A 97 -9.11 -2.88 21.48
C ASP A 97 -9.50 -2.20 20.16
N LEU A 98 -8.64 -2.30 19.14
CA LEU A 98 -8.94 -1.82 17.80
C LEU A 98 -10.14 -2.57 17.19
N LEU A 99 -10.13 -3.90 17.27
CA LEU A 99 -11.21 -4.74 16.72
C LEU A 99 -12.56 -4.45 17.40
N ASN A 100 -12.56 -4.31 18.72
CA ASN A 100 -13.75 -3.97 19.50
C ASN A 100 -14.27 -2.57 19.13
N GLN A 101 -13.38 -1.60 18.93
CA GLN A 101 -13.77 -0.24 18.53
C GLN A 101 -14.42 -0.24 17.14
N VAL A 102 -13.86 -0.97 16.18
CA VAL A 102 -14.43 -1.10 14.83
C VAL A 102 -15.78 -1.80 14.87
N GLN A 103 -15.89 -2.93 15.59
CA GLN A 103 -17.14 -3.67 15.74
C GLN A 103 -18.25 -2.78 16.32
N LYS A 104 -17.91 -1.97 17.33
CA LYS A 104 -18.83 -0.99 17.91
C LYS A 104 -19.27 0.06 16.88
N GLN A 105 -18.36 0.61 16.08
CA GLN A 105 -18.72 1.60 15.05
C GLN A 105 -19.65 1.01 13.98
N ILE A 106 -19.38 -0.22 13.53
CA ILE A 106 -20.22 -0.94 12.56
C ILE A 106 -21.64 -1.11 13.10
N LYS A 107 -21.76 -1.50 14.37
CA LYS A 107 -23.04 -1.69 15.04
C LYS A 107 -23.78 -0.38 15.29
N ASP A 108 -23.12 0.61 15.90
CA ASP A 108 -23.76 1.84 16.38
C ASP A 108 -24.18 2.77 15.21
N ARG A 109 -23.45 2.73 14.10
CA ARG A 109 -23.71 3.57 12.93
C ARG A 109 -24.39 2.84 11.79
N HIS A 110 -24.76 1.57 12.00
CA HIS A 110 -25.32 0.72 10.96
C HIS A 110 -24.47 0.73 9.68
N LEU A 111 -23.15 0.64 9.80
CA LEU A 111 -22.23 0.61 8.65
C LEU A 111 -22.05 -0.80 8.08
#